data_AF-A0A938VW94-F1
#
_entry.id   AF-A0A938VW94-F1
#
_cell.length_a   1.000
_cell.length_b   1.000
_cell.length_c   1.000
_cell.angle_alpha   90.00
_cell.angle_beta   90.00
_cell.angle_gamma   90.00
#
_symmetry.space_group_name_H-M   'P 1'
#
loop_
_entity.id
_entity.type
_entity.pdbx_description
1 polymer ?
#
loop_
_entity_poly.entity_id
_entity_poly.type
_entity_poly.pdbx_seq_one_letter_code
_entity_poly.pdbx_strand_id
1 'polypeptide(L)'
;MGQRHHPPIFQTVPANEFTDRDEIIGRLLRMAALTPRDATVSTSIVGRRRLGKTAVLEQVYNQLFWEQDAVVPIYFVFEAKPVTSTEFAEAYFTSFLRQSIAFRRKDDGMVRERRGTLPDLVQMARELGEESLIARRDLLRPSG
;
A
#
# COMPACT_ATOMS: atom_id res chain seq x y z
N MET A 1 5.27 27.67 4.09
CA MET A 1 5.27 26.35 4.76
C MET A 1 6.15 25.44 3.94
N GLY A 2 7.36 25.10 4.41
CA GLY A 2 8.30 24.30 3.62
C GLY A 2 7.74 22.89 3.41
N GLN A 3 7.64 22.45 2.15
CA GLN A 3 7.29 21.06 1.84
C GLN A 3 8.36 20.17 2.49
N ARG A 4 7.96 19.35 3.46
CA ARG A 4 8.84 18.32 4.00
C ARG A 4 9.07 17.31 2.89
N HIS A 5 10.27 17.30 2.32
CA HIS A 5 10.62 16.37 1.28
C HIS A 5 10.92 15.01 1.91
N HIS A 6 9.92 14.13 1.96
CA HIS A 6 10.10 12.75 2.41
C HIS A 6 10.78 11.92 1.31
N PRO A 7 11.71 11.01 1.65
CA PRO A 7 12.25 10.08 0.67
C PRO A 7 11.13 9.18 0.13
N PRO A 8 11.14 8.88 -1.19
CA PRO A 8 10.13 8.01 -1.77
C PRO A 8 10.33 6.57 -1.29
N ILE A 9 9.21 5.91 -0.98
CA ILE A 9 9.19 4.51 -0.52
C ILE A 9 9.31 3.58 -1.73
N PHE A 10 8.54 3.89 -2.78
CA PHE A 10 8.69 3.29 -4.10
C PHE A 10 9.02 4.37 -5.12
N GLN A 11 9.95 4.07 -6.02
CA GLN A 11 10.32 4.96 -7.12
C GLN A 11 10.94 4.19 -8.29
N THR A 12 10.12 3.82 -9.26
CA THR A 12 10.58 3.23 -10.53
C THR A 12 11.00 4.30 -11.54
N VAL A 13 10.52 5.54 -11.40
CA VAL A 13 10.84 6.66 -12.30
C VAL A 13 11.40 7.84 -11.48
N PRO A 14 12.54 8.44 -11.87
CA PRO A 14 13.09 9.64 -11.24
C PRO A 14 12.09 10.81 -11.22
N ALA A 15 12.12 11.63 -10.18
CA ALA A 15 11.12 12.70 -9.99
C ALA A 15 11.13 13.74 -11.13
N ASN A 16 12.31 14.04 -11.69
CA ASN A 16 12.49 14.94 -12.82
C ASN A 16 12.00 14.38 -14.16
N GLU A 17 11.77 13.06 -14.26
CA GLU A 17 11.25 12.40 -15.46
C GLU A 17 9.73 12.16 -15.37
N PHE A 18 9.14 12.34 -14.19
CA PHE A 18 7.73 12.13 -13.95
C PHE A 18 6.92 13.41 -14.16
N THR A 19 6.35 13.56 -15.35
CA THR A 19 5.61 14.77 -15.78
C THR A 19 4.19 14.43 -16.25
N ASP A 20 3.30 15.42 -16.22
CA ASP A 20 1.93 15.37 -16.78
C ASP A 20 1.03 14.25 -16.23
N ARG A 21 1.09 13.95 -14.93
CA ARG A 21 0.27 12.89 -14.29
C ARG A 21 -0.52 13.35 -13.07
N ASP A 22 -0.55 14.66 -12.82
CA ASP A 22 -1.21 15.24 -11.64
C ASP A 22 -2.72 14.97 -11.62
N GLU A 23 -3.37 14.96 -12.79
CA GLU A 23 -4.81 14.72 -12.87
C GLU A 23 -5.20 13.32 -12.36
N ILE A 24 -4.51 12.28 -12.85
CA ILE A 24 -4.79 10.90 -12.44
C ILE A 24 -4.39 10.64 -10.99
N ILE A 25 -3.26 11.20 -10.53
CA ILE A 25 -2.85 11.14 -9.13
C ILE A 25 -3.91 11.80 -8.24
N GLY A 26 -4.28 13.04 -8.55
CA GLY A 26 -5.29 13.79 -7.80
C GLY A 26 -6.64 13.08 -7.75
N ARG A 27 -7.05 12.42 -8.85
CA ARG A 27 -8.25 11.58 -8.87
C ARG A 27 -8.13 10.41 -7.89
N LEU A 28 -7.03 9.66 -7.92
CA LEU A 28 -6.82 8.51 -7.04
C LEU A 28 -6.76 8.92 -5.56
N LEU A 29 -6.15 10.05 -5.24
CA LEU A 29 -6.10 10.58 -3.87
C LEU A 29 -7.48 11.01 -3.37
N ARG A 30 -8.27 11.70 -4.20
CA ARG A 30 -9.66 12.03 -3.86
C ARG A 30 -10.49 10.78 -3.61
N MET A 31 -10.26 9.73 -4.39
CA MET A 31 -10.92 8.44 -4.17
C MET A 31 -10.49 7.84 -2.84
N ALA A 32 -9.19 7.76 -2.54
CA ALA A 32 -8.70 7.26 -1.25
C ALA A 32 -9.31 8.02 -0.06
N ALA A 33 -9.48 9.34 -0.16
CA ALA A 33 -10.10 10.15 0.89
C ALA A 33 -11.57 9.79 1.18
N LEU A 34 -12.26 9.10 0.27
CA LEU A 34 -13.64 8.63 0.46
C LEU A 34 -13.71 7.23 1.08
N THR A 35 -12.59 6.49 1.18
CA THR A 35 -12.55 5.13 1.73
C THR A 35 -13.09 5.02 3.16
N PRO A 36 -12.80 5.96 4.09
CA PRO A 36 -13.35 5.88 5.45
C PRO A 36 -14.89 5.98 5.53
N ARG A 37 -15.55 6.37 4.43
CA ARG A 37 -17.01 6.48 4.34
C ARG A 37 -17.65 5.28 3.61
N ASP A 38 -16.87 4.24 3.30
CA ASP A 38 -17.27 3.09 2.48
C ASP A 38 -17.92 3.50 1.13
N ALA A 39 -17.56 4.69 0.63
CA ALA A 39 -18.19 5.31 -0.54
C ALA A 39 -17.36 5.18 -1.83
N THR A 40 -16.34 4.32 -1.82
CA THR A 40 -15.41 4.15 -2.94
C THR A 40 -15.72 2.91 -3.77
N VAL A 41 -15.58 3.04 -5.09
CA VAL A 41 -15.65 1.94 -6.05
C VAL A 41 -14.28 1.53 -6.55
N SER A 42 -14.09 0.23 -6.80
CA SER A 42 -12.89 -0.33 -7.41
C SER A 42 -12.54 0.39 -8.71
N THR A 43 -11.28 0.79 -8.86
CA THR A 43 -10.78 1.49 -10.04
C THR A 43 -9.61 0.74 -10.66
N SER A 44 -9.63 0.62 -11.99
CA SER A 44 -8.56 0.03 -12.77
C SER A 44 -7.94 1.08 -13.70
N ILE A 45 -6.61 0.99 -13.87
CA ILE A 45 -5.87 1.81 -14.83
C ILE A 45 -5.33 0.87 -15.91
N VAL A 46 -5.90 0.94 -17.10
CA VAL A 46 -5.53 0.08 -18.23
C VAL A 46 -4.81 0.91 -19.29
N GLY A 47 -3.73 0.36 -19.85
CA GLY A 47 -2.98 1.01 -20.92
C GLY A 47 -1.73 0.22 -21.31
N ARG A 48 -1.06 0.63 -22.38
CA ARG A 48 0.17 -0.02 -22.86
C ARG A 48 1.27 -0.06 -21.79
N ARG A 49 2.15 -1.07 -21.87
CA ARG A 49 3.35 -1.15 -21.02
C ARG A 49 4.20 0.13 -21.18
N ARG A 50 4.94 0.50 -20.14
CA ARG A 50 5.84 1.68 -20.10
C ARG A 50 5.17 3.07 -20.17
N LEU A 51 3.85 3.16 -20.02
CA LEU A 51 3.14 4.45 -19.90
C LEU A 51 3.15 5.07 -18.48
N GLY A 52 3.98 4.55 -17.57
CA GLY A 52 4.12 5.12 -16.22
C GLY A 52 3.00 4.77 -15.23
N LYS A 53 2.13 3.80 -15.52
CA LYS A 53 1.07 3.36 -14.57
C LYS A 53 1.63 2.95 -13.21
N THR A 54 2.73 2.21 -13.21
CA THR A 54 3.46 1.83 -11.99
C THR A 54 3.90 3.08 -11.24
N ALA A 55 4.57 4.02 -11.90
CA ALA A 55 5.01 5.26 -11.29
C ALA A 55 3.86 6.10 -10.71
N VAL A 56 2.70 6.15 -11.38
CA VAL A 56 1.49 6.81 -10.84
C VAL A 56 1.05 6.17 -9.51
N LEU A 57 0.98 4.83 -9.44
CA LEU A 57 0.59 4.13 -8.21
C LEU A 57 1.62 4.32 -7.08
N GLU A 58 2.91 4.33 -7.42
CA GLU A 58 3.98 4.59 -6.46
C GLU A 58 3.90 6.01 -5.88
N GLN A 59 3.64 7.03 -6.72
CA GLN A 59 3.47 8.41 -6.25
C GLN A 59 2.24 8.55 -5.35
N VAL A 60 1.11 7.93 -5.71
CA VAL A 60 -0.09 7.91 -4.85
C VAL A 60 0.21 7.23 -3.53
N TYR A 61 0.92 6.08 -3.54
CA TYR A 61 1.33 5.39 -2.32
C TYR A 61 2.19 6.29 -1.43
N ASN A 62 3.22 6.95 -1.99
CA ASN A 62 4.12 7.82 -1.24
C ASN A 62 3.36 8.98 -0.57
N GLN A 63 2.46 9.65 -1.32
CA GLN A 63 1.66 10.75 -0.77
C GLN A 63 0.71 10.27 0.32
N LEU A 64 -0.02 9.17 0.08
CA LEU A 64 -0.89 8.59 1.10
C LEU A 64 -0.11 8.18 2.34
N PHE A 65 1.10 7.65 2.20
CA PHE A 65 1.89 7.20 3.35
C PHE A 65 2.30 8.37 4.25
N TRP A 66 2.74 9.49 3.67
CA TRP A 66 3.34 10.59 4.41
C TRP A 66 2.36 11.70 4.80
N GLU A 67 1.35 11.97 3.99
CA GLU A 67 0.56 13.20 4.11
C GLU A 67 -0.74 13.03 4.90
N GLN A 68 -1.10 11.80 5.29
CA GLN A 68 -2.34 11.51 6.00
C GLN A 68 -2.26 10.23 6.86
N ASP A 69 -3.26 10.04 7.74
CA ASP A 69 -3.36 8.93 8.69
C ASP A 69 -4.72 8.16 8.65
N ALA A 70 -5.63 8.58 7.78
CA ALA A 70 -6.99 8.05 7.67
C ALA A 70 -7.08 6.72 6.91
N VAL A 71 -6.18 6.46 5.95
CA VAL A 71 -6.18 5.27 5.10
C VAL A 71 -4.78 4.65 5.07
N VAL A 72 -4.67 3.35 5.25
CA VAL A 72 -3.39 2.65 5.10
C VAL A 72 -3.18 2.31 3.61
N PRO A 73 -2.19 2.89 2.92
CA PRO A 73 -1.90 2.51 1.55
C PRO A 73 -1.21 1.13 1.52
N ILE A 74 -1.62 0.26 0.60
CA ILE A 74 -1.02 -1.06 0.38
C ILE A 74 -0.68 -1.20 -1.10
N TYR A 75 0.61 -1.42 -1.39
CA TYR A 75 1.11 -1.66 -2.74
C TYR A 75 1.59 -3.10 -2.87
N PHE A 76 1.05 -3.83 -3.85
CA PHE A 76 1.44 -5.22 -4.11
C PHE A 76 1.55 -5.45 -5.62
N VAL A 77 2.63 -6.14 -6.02
CA VAL A 77 2.87 -6.52 -7.41
C VAL A 77 2.66 -8.01 -7.53
N PHE A 78 1.77 -8.42 -8.43
CA PHE A 78 1.57 -9.83 -8.74
C PHE A 78 2.79 -10.41 -9.46
N GLU A 79 3.22 -11.58 -9.03
CA GLU A 79 4.26 -12.35 -9.69
C GLU A 79 3.82 -12.72 -11.11
N ALA A 80 4.73 -12.57 -12.08
CA ALA A 80 4.45 -12.93 -13.47
C ALA A 80 4.46 -14.46 -13.69
N LYS A 81 5.04 -15.21 -12.74
CA LYS A 81 5.08 -16.68 -12.76
C LYS A 81 3.85 -17.27 -12.07
N PRO A 82 3.44 -18.50 -12.43
CA PRO A 82 2.44 -19.23 -11.68
C PRO A 82 2.86 -19.34 -10.21
N VAL A 83 1.96 -18.99 -9.31
CA VAL A 83 2.08 -19.15 -7.87
C VAL A 83 0.85 -19.89 -7.37
N THR A 84 1.03 -20.76 -6.40
CA THR A 84 -0.10 -21.39 -5.71
C THR A 84 -0.88 -20.34 -4.92
N SER A 85 -2.14 -20.65 -4.60
CA SER A 85 -2.96 -19.78 -3.75
C SER A 85 -2.33 -19.54 -2.37
N THR A 86 -1.66 -20.56 -1.82
CA THR A 86 -0.94 -20.48 -0.53
C THR A 86 0.25 -19.53 -0.62
N GLU A 87 1.11 -19.70 -1.64
CA GLU A 87 2.27 -18.81 -1.84
C GLU A 87 1.83 -17.36 -2.06
N PHE A 88 0.77 -17.14 -2.85
CA PHE A 88 0.20 -15.81 -3.03
C PHE A 88 -0.33 -15.23 -1.71
N ALA A 89 -1.11 -16.00 -0.95
CA ALA A 89 -1.70 -15.54 0.30
C ALA A 89 -0.63 -15.16 1.31
N GLU A 90 0.42 -15.98 1.45
CA GLU A 90 1.54 -15.70 2.34
C GLU A 90 2.31 -14.45 1.91
N ALA A 91 2.65 -14.33 0.62
CA ALA A 91 3.36 -13.16 0.11
C ALA A 91 2.55 -11.87 0.26
N TYR A 92 1.26 -11.91 -0.09
CA TYR A 92 0.35 -10.79 0.04
C TYR A 92 0.18 -10.37 1.50
N PHE A 93 -0.12 -11.33 2.38
CA PHE A 93 -0.37 -11.03 3.80
C PHE A 93 0.88 -10.52 4.51
N THR A 94 2.06 -11.08 4.19
CA THR A 94 3.35 -10.57 4.67
C THR A 94 3.57 -9.12 4.22
N SER A 95 3.31 -8.82 2.96
CA SER A 95 3.44 -7.45 2.42
C SER A 95 2.44 -6.48 3.07
N PHE A 96 1.20 -6.93 3.27
CA PHE A 96 0.14 -6.18 3.93
C PHE A 96 0.50 -5.82 5.37
N LEU A 97 0.93 -6.79 6.18
CA LEU A 97 1.32 -6.55 7.57
C LEU A 97 2.51 -5.59 7.65
N ARG A 98 3.55 -5.84 6.85
CA ARG A 98 4.74 -4.98 6.81
C ARG A 98 4.39 -3.53 6.50
N GLN A 99 3.59 -3.29 5.47
CA GLN A 99 3.19 -1.94 5.07
C GLN A 99 2.25 -1.29 6.09
N SER A 100 1.36 -2.06 6.71
CA SER A 100 0.48 -1.55 7.78
C SER A 100 1.27 -1.12 9.00
N ILE A 101 2.20 -1.95 9.47
CA ILE A 101 3.10 -1.63 10.59
C ILE A 101 3.98 -0.43 10.25
N ALA A 102 4.57 -0.42 9.06
CA ALA A 102 5.39 0.69 8.56
C ALA A 102 4.62 2.01 8.59
N PHE A 103 3.39 2.02 8.09
CA PHE A 103 2.54 3.21 8.06
C PHE A 103 2.19 3.70 9.47
N ARG A 104 1.83 2.79 10.37
CA ARG A 104 1.51 3.14 11.78
C ARG A 104 2.71 3.71 12.52
N ARG A 105 3.91 3.19 12.24
CA ARG A 105 5.17 3.68 12.84
C ARG A 105 5.79 4.86 12.10
N LYS A 106 5.28 5.21 10.91
CA LYS A 106 5.91 6.10 9.93
C LYS A 106 7.38 5.74 9.67
N ASP A 107 7.65 4.43 9.58
CA ASP A 107 8.96 3.84 9.32
C ASP A 107 8.98 3.23 7.90
N ASP A 108 9.46 4.00 6.92
CA ASP A 108 9.59 3.53 5.54
C ASP A 108 10.65 2.45 5.35
N GLY A 109 11.62 2.37 6.26
CA GLY A 109 12.69 1.35 6.24
C GLY A 109 12.13 -0.06 6.32
N MET A 110 11.02 -0.25 7.05
CA MET A 110 10.28 -1.51 7.07
C MET A 110 9.88 -1.98 5.66
N VAL A 111 9.40 -1.08 4.80
CA VAL A 111 8.95 -1.38 3.44
C VAL A 111 10.13 -1.51 2.49
N ARG A 112 11.02 -0.50 2.48
CA ARG A 112 12.12 -0.39 1.52
C ARG A 112 13.12 -1.53 1.63
N GLU A 113 13.44 -1.92 2.86
CA GLU A 113 14.40 -2.99 3.14
C GLU A 113 13.73 -4.35 3.34
N ARG A 114 12.40 -4.43 3.19
CA ARG A 114 11.60 -5.66 3.37
C ARG A 114 11.87 -6.34 4.71
N ARG A 115 11.93 -5.56 5.79
CA ARG A 115 12.28 -6.07 7.14
C ARG A 115 11.21 -7.02 7.68
N GLY A 116 11.65 -8.01 8.46
CA GLY A 116 10.82 -8.96 9.19
C GLY A 116 10.23 -10.08 8.32
N THR A 117 10.18 -11.29 8.89
CA THR A 117 9.42 -12.43 8.38
C THR A 117 7.94 -12.35 8.80
N LEU A 118 7.07 -13.20 8.25
CA LEU A 118 5.67 -13.23 8.66
C LEU A 118 5.49 -13.45 10.18
N PRO A 119 6.16 -14.42 10.83
CA PRO A 119 6.13 -14.55 12.29
C PRO A 119 6.56 -13.28 13.03
N ASP A 120 7.64 -12.63 12.60
CA ASP A 120 8.13 -11.40 13.24
C ASP A 120 7.10 -10.27 13.12
N LEU A 121 6.48 -10.14 11.95
CA LEU A 121 5.48 -9.10 11.68
C LEU A 121 4.18 -9.35 12.46
N VAL A 122 3.75 -10.60 12.60
CA VAL A 122 2.63 -10.98 13.47
C VAL A 122 2.94 -10.58 14.90
N GLN A 123 4.12 -10.91 15.41
CA GLN A 123 4.53 -10.54 16.76
C GLN A 123 4.57 -9.02 16.95
N MET A 124 5.16 -8.28 16.00
CA MET A 124 5.16 -6.81 16.02
C MET A 124 3.75 -6.21 16.02
N ALA A 125 2.82 -6.76 15.25
CA ALA A 125 1.44 -6.28 15.22
C ALA A 125 0.73 -6.51 16.57
N ARG A 126 0.98 -7.63 17.25
CA ARG A 126 0.49 -7.88 18.62
C ARG A 126 1.04 -6.87 19.62
N GLU A 127 2.34 -6.61 19.57
CA GLU A 127 3.01 -5.64 20.46
C GLU A 127 2.48 -4.21 20.27
N LEU A 128 2.01 -3.89 19.06
CA LEU A 128 1.38 -2.61 18.75
C LEU A 128 -0.11 -2.54 19.17
N GLY A 129 -0.68 -3.63 19.68
CA GLY A 129 -2.12 -3.73 19.96
C GLY A 129 -2.98 -3.79 18.69
N GLU A 130 -2.39 -4.06 17.53
CA GLU A 130 -3.04 -4.10 16.21
C GLU A 130 -3.52 -5.53 15.88
N GLU A 131 -4.09 -6.22 16.87
CA GLU A 131 -4.62 -7.60 16.73
C GLU A 131 -5.67 -7.70 15.62
N SER A 132 -6.36 -6.60 15.32
CA SER A 132 -7.36 -6.53 14.25
C SER A 132 -6.78 -6.76 12.86
N LEU A 133 -5.46 -6.58 12.67
CA LEU A 133 -4.77 -6.89 11.41
C LEU A 133 -4.55 -8.39 11.21
N ILE A 134 -4.50 -9.15 12.31
CA ILE A 134 -4.14 -10.58 12.33
C ILE A 134 -5.42 -11.42 12.46
N ALA A 135 -6.39 -10.94 13.22
CA ALA A 135 -7.59 -11.66 13.59
C ALA A 135 -8.83 -10.81 13.28
N ARG A 136 -9.26 -10.80 12.01
CA ARG A 136 -10.67 -10.55 11.67
C ARG A 136 -11.38 -11.87 11.45
N ARG A 137 -11.84 -12.47 12.55
CA ARG A 137 -12.63 -13.72 12.54
C ARG A 137 -14.05 -13.50 11.98
N ASP A 138 -14.47 -12.25 11.97
CA ASP A 138 -15.79 -11.71 11.64
C ASP A 138 -16.02 -11.57 10.12
N LEU A 139 -14.97 -11.51 9.30
CA LEU A 139 -15.08 -11.46 7.83
C LEU A 139 -15.20 -12.83 7.14
N LEU A 140 -14.97 -13.92 7.88
CA LEU A 140 -15.05 -15.30 7.37
C LEU A 140 -16.39 -15.98 7.69
N ARG A 141 -17.39 -15.23 8.18
CA ARG A 141 -18.76 -15.76 8.18
C ARG A 141 -19.28 -15.67 6.74
N PRO A 142 -19.55 -16.79 6.05
CA PRO A 142 -20.33 -16.71 4.84
C PRO A 142 -21.66 -16.06 5.20
N SER A 143 -22.02 -15.00 4.47
CA SER A 143 -23.38 -14.47 4.50
C SER A 143 -24.31 -15.62 4.16
N GLY A 144 -25.03 -16.13 5.17
CA GLY A 144 -26.16 -17.03 4.98
C GLY A 144 -27.34 -16.29 4.39
#